data_AF-A2DA23-F1
#
_entry.id   AF-A2DA23-F1
#
_cell.length_a   1.000
_cell.length_b   1.000
_cell.length_c   1.000
_cell.angle_alpha   90.00
_cell.angle_beta   90.00
_cell.angle_gamma   90.00
#
_symmetry.space_group_name_H-M   'P 1'
#
loop_
_entity.id
_entity.type
_entity.pdbx_description
1 polymer ?
#
loop_
_entity_poly.entity_id
_entity_poly.type
_entity_poly.pdbx_seq_one_letter_code
_entity_poly.pdbx_strand_id
1 'polypeptide(L)'
;MKVEIGVISGLSYDSYPVVTITINDKKYLFNSPSFTQRCLMNANVKLSNVNALFVTSNSYRAIAGLCGYVSECLMTSQTIPIYCAKSCASAVILTSKYSDIHCDVPYKDQFVNIEPIELTKSVSYVMTIPDEQPKFDAKIAKSYGVKAGLDFKKLKEGNSVTLENGQVITAEMCIGNVEKGGKILITEVLDLKDLEILKNIEDYVCIVHFSSPEMLKQEQYQAKFANAQTNIAFNMDGRICYYTGYDFFEKHHKKDPKLVDKLAVGKPAENIGIFKSYFNGDVFVAFPESKRGFSRAYKLRDFEEYEPPKLQFNKLAITMLGTNAGFTHLHRVASSIIVHTNDGNIILDCGEGFLEQLRRKYGLEQANQMIADTLAVYTTHFHWDHCGGIQSLLAERRKFTNRRIPVFCDDFFIEYLKCDEQTDGDYNVDFILRNENTFNYNKFVLRTIPTEHCENSMGCCLDYDGLRVAYPGDHHILDKFGETVGHCDILIHEATKGDREDSHEEAWGHSSVWSAEKIGNNLGAKLNVITHISKRFQEKEITAPSPNMVFAFDFMTVRLEDKDELRAAFDRTIPFK
;
A
#
# COMPACT_ATOMS: atom_id res chain seq x y z
N MET A 1 -20.06 -20.43 -15.05
CA MET A 1 -19.04 -20.32 -13.98
C MET A 1 -19.01 -18.87 -13.61
N LYS A 2 -18.94 -18.52 -12.32
CA LYS A 2 -18.94 -17.10 -11.93
C LYS A 2 -17.51 -16.58 -11.90
N VAL A 3 -17.25 -15.51 -12.65
CA VAL A 3 -15.95 -14.82 -12.69
C VAL A 3 -16.18 -13.36 -12.37
N GLU A 4 -15.58 -12.90 -11.27
CA GLU A 4 -15.73 -11.54 -10.76
C GLU A 4 -14.38 -10.84 -10.73
N ILE A 5 -14.34 -9.62 -11.27
CA ILE A 5 -13.21 -8.70 -11.15
C ILE A 5 -13.58 -7.73 -10.02
N GLY A 6 -12.99 -7.95 -8.85
CA GLY A 6 -13.19 -7.12 -7.67
C GLY A 6 -12.04 -6.15 -7.47
N VAL A 7 -12.34 -4.86 -7.34
CA VAL A 7 -11.37 -3.82 -7.04
C VAL A 7 -11.16 -3.76 -5.54
N ILE A 8 -10.06 -4.32 -5.04
CA ILE A 8 -9.73 -4.30 -3.61
C ILE A 8 -9.36 -2.87 -3.18
N SER A 9 -8.54 -2.21 -4.00
CA SER A 9 -8.29 -0.77 -3.95
C SER A 9 -8.23 -0.22 -5.37
N GLY A 10 -8.67 1.02 -5.56
CA GLY A 10 -8.53 1.79 -6.78
C GLY A 10 -7.44 2.85 -6.62
N LEU A 11 -7.35 3.76 -7.60
CA LEU A 11 -6.47 4.92 -7.52
C LEU A 11 -7.13 5.97 -6.61
N SER A 12 -6.49 6.34 -5.51
CA SER A 12 -7.00 7.34 -4.57
C SER A 12 -5.86 8.13 -3.93
N TYR A 13 -6.17 9.05 -3.01
CA TYR A 13 -5.13 9.65 -2.16
C TYR A 13 -4.48 8.62 -1.24
N ASP A 14 -5.20 7.56 -0.87
CA ASP A 14 -4.74 6.56 0.09
C ASP A 14 -4.11 5.32 -0.56
N SER A 15 -4.23 5.15 -1.88
CA SER A 15 -3.95 3.84 -2.50
C SER A 15 -3.74 3.87 -4.00
N TYR A 16 -3.12 2.80 -4.49
CA TYR A 16 -3.10 2.43 -5.90
C TYR A 16 -3.95 1.19 -6.17
N PRO A 17 -4.27 0.92 -7.46
CA PRO A 17 -5.15 -0.18 -7.81
C PRO A 17 -4.61 -1.55 -7.40
N VAL A 18 -5.46 -2.35 -6.76
CA VAL A 18 -5.28 -3.78 -6.48
C VAL A 18 -6.54 -4.49 -6.92
N VAL A 19 -6.39 -5.45 -7.82
CA VAL A 19 -7.53 -6.16 -8.41
C VAL A 19 -7.46 -7.63 -8.04
N THR A 20 -8.60 -8.20 -7.68
CA THR A 20 -8.76 -9.64 -7.58
C THR A 20 -9.64 -10.13 -8.72
N ILE A 21 -9.21 -11.20 -9.40
CA ILE A 21 -10.12 -11.99 -10.21
C ILE A 21 -10.50 -13.22 -9.39
N THR A 22 -11.78 -13.33 -9.07
CA THR A 22 -12.33 -14.42 -8.27
C THR A 22 -13.08 -15.39 -9.17
N ILE A 23 -12.70 -16.67 -9.12
CA ILE A 23 -13.36 -17.76 -9.83
C ILE A 23 -13.76 -18.80 -8.80
N ASN A 24 -15.06 -18.94 -8.54
CA ASN A 24 -15.59 -19.66 -7.39
C ASN A 24 -14.95 -19.14 -6.08
N ASP A 25 -14.16 -19.97 -5.38
CA ASP A 25 -13.46 -19.58 -4.14
C ASP A 25 -12.01 -19.14 -4.37
N LYS A 26 -11.46 -19.37 -5.57
CA LYS A 26 -10.07 -19.06 -5.92
C LYS A 26 -9.91 -17.58 -6.25
N LYS A 27 -8.80 -16.97 -5.82
CA LYS A 27 -8.50 -15.55 -6.04
C LYS A 27 -7.11 -15.38 -6.65
N TYR A 28 -7.06 -14.67 -7.77
CA TYR A 28 -5.84 -14.25 -8.44
C TYR A 28 -5.68 -12.76 -8.21
N LEU A 29 -4.63 -12.37 -7.49
CA LEU A 29 -4.38 -10.98 -7.11
C LEU A 29 -3.48 -10.32 -8.15
N PHE A 30 -3.79 -9.10 -8.56
CA PHE A 30 -3.00 -8.31 -9.49
C PHE A 30 -2.50 -7.04 -8.81
N ASN A 31 -1.18 -6.88 -8.82
CA ASN A 31 -0.38 -5.87 -8.13
C ASN A 31 -0.46 -5.89 -6.59
N SER A 32 0.58 -5.33 -5.98
CA SER A 32 0.75 -5.15 -4.55
C SER A 32 1.46 -3.80 -4.24
N PRO A 33 0.84 -2.64 -4.52
CA PRO A 33 1.32 -1.33 -4.07
C PRO A 33 1.30 -1.19 -2.56
N SER A 34 1.78 -0.04 -2.05
CA SER A 34 1.71 0.30 -0.63
C SER A 34 0.31 0.09 -0.07
N PHE A 35 0.25 -0.39 1.18
CA PHE A 35 -0.96 -0.72 1.93
C PHE A 35 -1.79 -1.90 1.42
N THR A 36 -1.30 -2.72 0.49
CA THR A 36 -2.05 -3.89 -0.02
C THR A 36 -2.62 -4.78 1.09
N GLN A 37 -1.84 -5.06 2.14
CA GLN A 37 -2.27 -5.84 3.30
C GLN A 37 -3.45 -5.17 4.02
N ARG A 38 -3.38 -3.84 4.21
CA ARG A 38 -4.47 -3.04 4.78
C ARG A 38 -5.71 -3.07 3.89
N CYS A 39 -5.55 -2.97 2.58
CA CYS A 39 -6.65 -3.05 1.61
C CYS A 39 -7.35 -4.41 1.71
N LEU A 40 -6.58 -5.49 1.77
CA LEU A 40 -7.11 -6.85 1.89
C LEU A 40 -7.84 -7.06 3.22
N MET A 41 -7.30 -6.55 4.34
CA MET A 41 -8.01 -6.58 5.63
C MET A 41 -9.35 -5.85 5.55
N ASN A 42 -9.39 -4.63 4.98
CA ASN A 42 -10.63 -3.86 4.80
C ASN A 42 -11.64 -4.55 3.87
N ALA A 43 -11.16 -5.26 2.85
CA ALA A 43 -11.98 -6.03 1.94
C ALA A 43 -12.40 -7.40 2.51
N ASN A 44 -11.99 -7.75 3.74
CA ASN A 44 -12.16 -9.07 4.36
C ASN A 44 -11.58 -10.22 3.51
N VAL A 45 -10.48 -9.96 2.80
CA VAL A 45 -9.77 -10.95 1.99
C VAL A 45 -8.61 -11.54 2.79
N LYS A 46 -8.77 -12.82 3.12
CA LYS A 46 -7.76 -13.79 3.55
C LYS A 46 -6.47 -13.72 2.71
N LEU A 47 -5.27 -13.46 3.25
CA LEU A 47 -4.02 -13.74 2.51
C LEU A 47 -3.98 -15.20 2.05
N SER A 48 -4.42 -16.11 2.92
CA SER A 48 -4.56 -17.56 2.66
C SER A 48 -5.49 -17.91 1.50
N ASN A 49 -6.34 -16.96 1.08
CA ASN A 49 -7.31 -17.18 0.02
C ASN A 49 -6.78 -16.71 -1.34
N VAL A 50 -5.60 -16.10 -1.40
CA VAL A 50 -4.93 -15.69 -2.63
C VAL A 50 -4.12 -16.87 -3.16
N ASN A 51 -4.37 -17.25 -4.41
CA ASN A 51 -3.76 -18.43 -5.04
C ASN A 51 -2.47 -18.11 -5.78
N ALA A 52 -2.38 -16.91 -6.35
CA ALA A 52 -1.20 -16.38 -7.01
C ALA A 52 -1.30 -14.86 -7.06
N LEU A 53 -0.15 -14.19 -7.00
CA LEU A 53 -0.01 -12.75 -7.19
C LEU A 53 0.67 -12.49 -8.54
N PHE A 54 0.11 -11.61 -9.34
CA PHE A 54 0.62 -11.20 -10.65
C PHE A 54 1.02 -9.73 -10.60
N VAL A 55 2.27 -9.41 -10.91
CA VAL A 55 2.81 -8.05 -10.90
C VAL A 55 2.93 -7.55 -12.33
N THR A 56 2.32 -6.40 -12.64
CA THR A 56 2.27 -5.88 -14.02
C THR A 56 3.49 -5.05 -14.40
N SER A 57 4.21 -4.44 -13.45
CA SER A 57 5.43 -3.67 -13.73
C SER A 57 6.31 -3.49 -12.49
N ASN A 58 7.48 -2.87 -12.69
CA ASN A 58 8.38 -2.47 -11.60
C ASN A 58 8.00 -1.14 -10.94
N SER A 59 6.92 -0.48 -11.41
CA SER A 59 6.52 0.80 -10.85
C SER A 59 6.15 0.64 -9.38
N TYR A 60 6.49 1.61 -8.54
CA TYR A 60 6.03 1.66 -7.15
C TYR A 60 4.48 1.52 -7.03
N ARG A 61 3.73 1.92 -8.06
CA ARG A 61 2.26 1.75 -8.16
C ARG A 61 1.80 0.30 -8.25
N ALA A 62 2.72 -0.62 -8.58
CA ALA A 62 2.48 -2.05 -8.70
C ALA A 62 3.14 -2.86 -7.56
N ILE A 63 4.26 -2.40 -6.98
CA ILE A 63 5.07 -3.25 -6.10
C ILE A 63 5.42 -2.67 -4.71
N ALA A 64 5.11 -1.41 -4.40
CA ALA A 64 5.63 -0.76 -3.19
C ALA A 64 5.15 -1.38 -1.86
N GLY A 65 4.16 -2.27 -1.86
CA GLY A 65 3.73 -3.04 -0.67
C GLY A 65 4.04 -4.52 -0.76
N LEU A 66 4.78 -4.96 -1.78
CA LEU A 66 5.08 -6.37 -2.01
C LEU A 66 5.93 -6.97 -0.89
N CYS A 67 6.97 -6.26 -0.43
CA CYS A 67 7.81 -6.72 0.68
C CYS A 67 6.98 -6.95 1.94
N GLY A 68 6.16 -5.96 2.33
CA GLY A 68 5.29 -6.12 3.48
C GLY A 68 4.25 -7.23 3.30
N TYR A 69 3.72 -7.42 2.09
CA TYR A 69 2.78 -8.50 1.79
C TYR A 69 3.43 -9.87 2.00
N VAL A 70 4.63 -10.07 1.46
CA VAL A 70 5.39 -11.32 1.59
C VAL A 70 5.79 -11.57 3.04
N SER A 71 6.25 -10.55 3.76
CA SER A 71 6.58 -10.66 5.19
C SER A 71 5.37 -11.12 6.03
N GLU A 72 4.17 -10.60 5.78
CA GLU A 72 2.96 -11.06 6.48
C GLU A 72 2.59 -12.51 6.12
N CYS A 73 2.80 -12.93 4.87
CA CYS A 73 2.62 -14.32 4.46
C CYS A 73 3.56 -15.26 5.23
N LEU A 74 4.84 -14.89 5.37
CA LEU A 74 5.81 -15.66 6.15
C LEU A 74 5.41 -15.79 7.61
N MET A 75 4.99 -14.70 8.24
CA MET A 75 4.53 -14.71 9.63
C MET A 75 3.32 -15.64 9.85
N THR A 76 2.54 -15.89 8.80
CA THR A 76 1.40 -16.83 8.81
C THR A 76 1.71 -18.20 8.20
N SER A 77 3.01 -18.51 7.99
CA SER A 77 3.50 -19.77 7.40
C SER A 77 2.88 -20.08 6.02
N GLN A 78 2.61 -19.04 5.23
CA GLN A 78 2.09 -19.14 3.88
C GLN A 78 3.18 -18.77 2.87
N THR A 79 3.20 -19.48 1.76
CA THR A 79 3.96 -19.12 0.56
C THR A 79 2.98 -18.84 -0.56
N ILE A 80 3.24 -17.78 -1.34
CA ILE A 80 2.39 -17.38 -2.46
C ILE A 80 3.28 -17.30 -3.70
N PRO A 81 2.92 -17.97 -4.81
CA PRO A 81 3.67 -17.83 -6.04
C PRO A 81 3.43 -16.44 -6.63
N ILE A 82 4.52 -15.77 -6.98
CA ILE A 82 4.53 -14.43 -7.56
C ILE A 82 4.93 -14.56 -9.02
N TYR A 83 4.08 -14.07 -9.92
CA TYR A 83 4.33 -14.01 -11.35
C TYR A 83 4.63 -12.58 -11.75
N CYS A 84 5.72 -12.37 -12.49
CA CYS A 84 6.14 -11.03 -12.94
C CYS A 84 6.91 -11.09 -14.26
N ALA A 85 7.32 -9.94 -14.78
CA ALA A 85 8.29 -9.87 -15.88
C ALA A 85 9.72 -10.11 -15.36
N LYS A 86 10.65 -10.58 -16.20
CA LYS A 86 12.09 -10.60 -15.85
C LYS A 86 12.63 -9.23 -15.47
N SER A 87 12.15 -8.17 -16.11
CA SER A 87 12.54 -6.78 -15.80
C SER A 87 12.14 -6.35 -14.38
N CYS A 88 11.16 -7.03 -13.76
CA CYS A 88 10.72 -6.77 -12.39
C CYS A 88 11.45 -7.66 -11.37
N ALA A 89 12.27 -8.63 -11.81
CA ALA A 89 12.91 -9.63 -10.94
C ALA A 89 13.82 -8.98 -9.88
N SER A 90 14.45 -7.85 -10.20
CA SER A 90 15.33 -7.12 -9.29
C SER A 90 14.59 -6.47 -8.12
N ALA A 91 13.42 -5.87 -8.32
CA ALA A 91 12.70 -5.26 -7.20
C ALA A 91 11.96 -6.28 -6.34
N VAL A 92 11.65 -7.46 -6.89
CA VAL A 92 11.14 -8.60 -6.11
C VAL A 92 12.26 -9.40 -5.43
N ILE A 93 13.54 -9.07 -5.64
CA ILE A 93 14.68 -9.82 -5.09
C ILE A 93 14.69 -9.86 -3.57
N LEU A 94 14.25 -8.78 -2.91
CA LEU A 94 14.09 -8.72 -1.45
C LEU A 94 13.13 -9.81 -0.96
N THR A 95 12.13 -10.13 -1.79
CA THR A 95 11.12 -11.16 -1.50
C THR A 95 11.50 -12.55 -2.00
N SER A 96 12.52 -12.68 -2.85
CA SER A 96 12.92 -13.94 -3.49
C SER A 96 13.38 -15.03 -2.52
N LYS A 97 13.89 -14.65 -1.35
CA LYS A 97 14.24 -15.60 -0.27
C LYS A 97 13.02 -16.29 0.35
N TYR A 98 11.83 -15.74 0.09
CA TYR A 98 10.63 -15.98 0.89
C TYR A 98 9.39 -16.31 0.05
N SER A 99 9.50 -16.26 -1.27
CA SER A 99 8.40 -16.51 -2.21
C SER A 99 8.92 -17.21 -3.45
N ASP A 100 8.05 -18.02 -4.07
CA ASP A 100 8.34 -18.66 -5.35
C ASP A 100 8.09 -17.65 -6.47
N ILE A 101 9.15 -17.22 -7.14
CA ILE A 101 9.10 -16.15 -8.15
C ILE A 101 9.20 -16.77 -9.54
N HIS A 102 8.19 -16.47 -10.36
CA HIS A 102 8.02 -16.99 -11.70
C HIS A 102 8.05 -15.85 -12.71
N CYS A 103 9.14 -15.75 -13.47
CA CYS A 103 9.30 -14.69 -14.47
C CYS A 103 8.92 -15.18 -15.88
N ASP A 104 8.05 -14.45 -16.58
CA ASP A 104 7.65 -14.71 -17.98
C ASP A 104 7.16 -16.13 -18.28
N VAL A 105 6.60 -16.81 -17.29
CA VAL A 105 6.04 -18.16 -17.45
C VAL A 105 4.53 -18.15 -17.19
N PRO A 106 3.76 -19.01 -17.87
CA PRO A 106 2.33 -19.09 -17.67
C PRO A 106 1.98 -19.72 -16.32
N TYR A 107 0.85 -19.30 -15.75
CA TYR A 107 0.18 -19.97 -14.65
C TYR A 107 -1.01 -20.77 -15.18
N LYS A 108 -1.22 -21.99 -14.68
CA LYS A 108 -2.38 -22.80 -15.06
C LYS A 108 -2.90 -23.61 -13.90
N ASP A 109 -4.22 -23.61 -13.73
CA ASP A 109 -4.94 -24.55 -12.88
C ASP A 109 -6.20 -25.10 -13.59
N GLN A 110 -7.10 -25.73 -12.84
CA GLN A 110 -8.33 -26.33 -13.38
C GLN A 110 -9.38 -25.31 -13.85
N PHE A 111 -9.26 -24.04 -13.45
CA PHE A 111 -10.20 -22.97 -13.75
C PHE A 111 -9.66 -21.99 -14.79
N VAL A 112 -8.34 -21.85 -14.91
CA VAL A 112 -7.76 -20.78 -15.72
C VAL A 112 -6.38 -21.10 -16.29
N ASN A 113 -6.07 -20.49 -17.43
CA ASN A 113 -4.72 -20.37 -17.99
C ASN A 113 -4.37 -18.87 -18.08
N ILE A 114 -3.26 -18.44 -17.48
CA ILE A 114 -2.82 -17.05 -17.46
C ILE A 114 -1.46 -16.98 -18.14
N GLU A 115 -1.41 -16.34 -19.30
CA GLU A 115 -0.22 -16.25 -20.15
C GLU A 115 0.35 -14.83 -20.14
N PRO A 116 1.66 -14.64 -19.89
CA PRO A 116 2.28 -13.32 -19.97
C PRO A 116 2.49 -12.89 -21.43
N ILE A 117 2.35 -11.58 -21.66
CA ILE A 117 2.79 -10.87 -22.86
C ILE A 117 3.82 -9.84 -22.39
N GLU A 118 5.09 -10.10 -22.70
CA GLU A 118 6.20 -9.22 -22.37
C GLU A 118 6.07 -7.90 -23.14
N LEU A 119 6.12 -6.79 -22.41
CA LEU A 119 6.21 -5.42 -22.94
C LEU A 119 7.59 -4.85 -22.60
N THR A 120 7.91 -3.63 -23.06
CA THR A 120 9.26 -3.07 -22.88
C THR A 120 9.63 -2.90 -21.40
N LYS A 121 8.71 -2.41 -20.55
CA LYS A 121 8.95 -2.11 -19.13
C LYS A 121 7.96 -2.76 -18.16
N SER A 122 7.10 -3.63 -18.69
CA SER A 122 5.97 -4.20 -17.98
C SER A 122 5.55 -5.52 -18.61
N VAL A 123 4.55 -6.17 -18.05
CA VAL A 123 3.95 -7.39 -18.56
C VAL A 123 2.44 -7.25 -18.55
N SER A 124 1.80 -7.68 -19.63
CA SER A 124 0.36 -7.89 -19.67
C SER A 124 0.06 -9.36 -19.47
N TYR A 125 -1.13 -9.68 -18.97
CA TYR A 125 -1.56 -11.06 -18.74
C TYR A 125 -2.85 -11.35 -19.50
N VAL A 126 -2.86 -12.42 -20.27
CA VAL A 126 -4.07 -12.97 -20.89
C VAL A 126 -4.58 -14.10 -20.02
N MET A 127 -5.72 -13.85 -19.36
CA MET A 127 -6.43 -14.84 -18.57
C MET A 127 -7.50 -15.51 -19.42
N THR A 128 -7.30 -16.78 -19.77
CA THR A 128 -8.25 -17.61 -20.54
C THR A 128 -9.09 -18.46 -19.60
N ILE A 129 -10.39 -18.22 -19.62
CA ILE A 129 -11.40 -19.01 -18.92
C ILE A 129 -11.90 -20.10 -19.87
N PRO A 130 -11.84 -21.39 -19.51
CA PRO A 130 -12.37 -22.46 -20.34
C PRO A 130 -13.90 -22.44 -20.40
N ASP A 131 -14.45 -23.06 -21.43
CA ASP A 131 -15.89 -23.35 -21.50
C ASP A 131 -16.34 -24.16 -20.27
N GLU A 132 -17.56 -23.90 -19.81
CA GLU A 132 -18.10 -24.74 -18.74
C GLU A 132 -18.17 -26.20 -19.19
N GLN A 133 -17.80 -27.09 -18.27
CA GLN A 133 -18.00 -28.51 -18.52
C GLN A 133 -19.51 -28.77 -18.65
N PRO A 134 -19.93 -29.49 -19.72
CA PRO A 134 -21.33 -29.84 -19.91
C PRO A 134 -21.86 -30.61 -18.68
N LYS A 135 -22.94 -30.10 -18.07
CA LYS A 135 -23.56 -30.73 -16.89
C LYS A 135 -24.93 -31.28 -17.24
N PHE A 136 -25.20 -32.48 -16.72
CA PHE A 136 -26.52 -33.08 -16.76
C PHE A 136 -27.56 -32.15 -16.12
N ASP A 137 -28.59 -31.81 -16.86
CA ASP A 137 -29.74 -31.05 -16.40
C ASP A 137 -30.94 -31.97 -16.19
N ALA A 138 -31.28 -32.16 -14.91
CA ALA A 138 -32.41 -32.98 -14.50
C ALA A 138 -33.76 -32.47 -15.04
N LYS A 139 -33.91 -31.17 -15.31
CA LYS A 139 -35.14 -30.60 -15.89
C LYS A 139 -35.28 -31.00 -17.35
N ILE A 140 -34.20 -30.94 -18.11
CA ILE A 140 -34.18 -31.38 -19.52
C ILE A 140 -34.48 -32.87 -19.60
N ALA A 141 -33.79 -33.71 -18.81
CA ALA A 141 -34.06 -35.14 -18.76
C ALA A 141 -35.54 -35.46 -18.43
N LYS A 142 -36.14 -34.75 -17.46
CA LYS A 142 -37.57 -34.90 -17.12
C LYS A 142 -38.49 -34.50 -18.27
N SER A 143 -38.13 -33.47 -19.05
CA SER A 143 -38.93 -33.04 -20.20
C SER A 143 -39.01 -34.09 -21.31
N TYR A 144 -37.99 -34.95 -21.42
CA TYR A 144 -38.03 -36.14 -22.28
C TYR A 144 -38.77 -37.34 -21.66
N GLY A 145 -39.26 -37.23 -20.42
CA GLY A 145 -39.95 -38.33 -19.72
C GLY A 145 -39.01 -39.29 -18.96
N VAL A 146 -37.72 -38.96 -18.80
CA VAL A 146 -36.78 -39.78 -18.03
C VAL A 146 -37.13 -39.77 -16.54
N LYS A 147 -37.23 -40.95 -15.92
CA LYS A 147 -37.52 -41.11 -14.49
C LYS A 147 -36.26 -40.81 -13.65
N ALA A 148 -36.44 -40.12 -12.53
CA ALA A 148 -35.34 -39.88 -11.59
C ALA A 148 -34.88 -41.20 -10.95
N GLY A 149 -33.59 -41.32 -10.62
CA GLY A 149 -33.00 -42.51 -10.01
C GLY A 149 -31.92 -43.14 -10.89
N LEU A 150 -32.05 -44.44 -11.18
CA LEU A 150 -31.07 -45.20 -11.96
C LEU A 150 -30.84 -44.61 -13.37
N ASP A 151 -31.88 -44.11 -14.02
CA ASP A 151 -31.77 -43.54 -15.36
C ASP A 151 -31.01 -42.20 -15.36
N PHE A 152 -31.20 -41.37 -14.33
CA PHE A 152 -30.37 -40.17 -14.15
C PHE A 152 -28.92 -40.52 -13.88
N LYS A 153 -28.66 -41.58 -13.10
CA LYS A 153 -27.30 -42.06 -12.85
C LYS A 153 -26.64 -42.51 -14.16
N LYS A 154 -27.34 -43.31 -14.97
CA LYS A 154 -26.86 -43.74 -16.30
C LYS A 154 -26.51 -42.56 -17.20
N LEU A 155 -27.41 -41.58 -17.31
CA LEU A 155 -27.17 -40.38 -18.14
C LEU A 155 -26.01 -39.52 -17.63
N LYS A 156 -25.84 -39.39 -16.30
CA LYS A 156 -24.68 -38.71 -15.70
C LYS A 156 -23.36 -39.44 -15.95
N GLU A 157 -23.40 -40.77 -16.11
CA GLU A 157 -22.25 -41.61 -16.44
C GLU A 157 -21.97 -41.68 -17.95
N GLY A 158 -22.72 -40.93 -18.78
CA GLY A 158 -22.55 -40.90 -20.24
C GLY A 158 -23.31 -41.99 -20.99
N ASN A 159 -24.15 -42.77 -20.32
CA ASN A 159 -24.93 -43.85 -20.94
C ASN A 159 -26.30 -43.36 -21.43
N SER A 160 -26.83 -43.99 -22.47
CA SER A 160 -28.20 -43.72 -22.95
C SER A 160 -29.27 -44.48 -22.14
N VAL A 161 -30.49 -43.96 -22.12
CA VAL A 161 -31.67 -44.58 -21.49
C VAL A 161 -32.76 -44.75 -22.54
N THR A 162 -33.32 -45.96 -22.64
CA THR A 162 -34.48 -46.23 -23.49
C THR A 162 -35.76 -46.13 -22.68
N LEU A 163 -36.69 -45.28 -23.13
CA LEU A 163 -37.99 -45.06 -22.50
C LEU A 163 -38.99 -46.17 -22.88
N GLU A 164 -40.09 -46.26 -22.14
CA GLU A 164 -41.17 -47.25 -22.37
C GLU A 164 -41.81 -47.11 -23.77
N ASN A 165 -41.78 -45.92 -24.37
CA ASN A 165 -42.25 -45.66 -25.73
C ASN A 165 -41.22 -46.02 -26.82
N GLY A 166 -40.08 -46.62 -26.45
CA GLY A 166 -39.00 -47.01 -27.36
C GLY A 166 -38.02 -45.90 -27.72
N GLN A 167 -38.25 -44.66 -27.28
CA GLN A 167 -37.34 -43.55 -27.55
C GLN A 167 -36.04 -43.70 -26.75
N VAL A 168 -34.89 -43.55 -27.43
CA VAL A 168 -33.57 -43.55 -26.80
C VAL A 168 -33.18 -42.10 -26.48
N ILE A 169 -32.92 -41.83 -25.21
CA ILE A 169 -32.43 -40.55 -24.71
C ILE A 169 -30.94 -40.70 -24.40
N THR A 170 -30.10 -39.93 -25.09
CA THR A 170 -28.65 -39.94 -24.84
C THR A 170 -28.27 -38.95 -23.75
N ALA A 171 -27.08 -39.11 -23.17
CA ALA A 171 -26.57 -38.19 -22.15
C ALA A 171 -26.48 -36.75 -22.67
N GLU A 172 -26.08 -36.58 -23.94
CA GLU A 172 -25.92 -35.30 -24.63
C GLU A 172 -27.25 -34.54 -24.76
N MET A 173 -28.35 -35.26 -24.96
CA MET A 173 -29.69 -34.66 -25.02
C MET A 173 -30.12 -34.05 -23.69
N CYS A 174 -29.51 -34.47 -22.58
CA CYS A 174 -29.84 -34.05 -21.22
C CYS A 174 -28.85 -33.04 -20.65
N ILE A 175 -28.03 -32.40 -21.48
CA ILE A 175 -27.08 -31.38 -21.06
C ILE A 175 -27.76 -30.01 -21.07
N GLY A 176 -27.55 -29.21 -20.01
CA GLY A 176 -28.00 -27.82 -19.94
C GLY A 176 -27.27 -26.89 -20.92
N ASN A 177 -27.68 -25.63 -21.00
CA ASN A 177 -26.91 -24.63 -21.75
C ASN A 177 -25.47 -24.55 -21.19
N VAL A 178 -24.48 -24.69 -22.07
CA VAL A 178 -23.07 -24.54 -21.74
C VAL A 178 -22.69 -23.08 -21.92
N GLU A 179 -22.34 -22.42 -20.82
CA GLU A 179 -21.76 -21.07 -20.87
C GLU A 179 -20.36 -21.17 -21.49
N LYS A 180 -20.13 -20.42 -22.57
CA LYS A 180 -18.80 -20.31 -23.18
C LYS A 180 -17.88 -19.52 -22.26
N GLY A 181 -16.62 -19.94 -22.23
CA GLY A 181 -15.55 -19.20 -21.61
C GLY A 181 -15.15 -18.00 -22.44
N GLY A 182 -14.00 -17.42 -22.14
CA GLY A 182 -13.46 -16.29 -22.89
C GLY A 182 -12.20 -15.74 -22.26
N LYS A 183 -11.72 -14.60 -22.78
CA LYS A 183 -10.43 -14.04 -22.41
C LYS A 183 -10.58 -12.70 -21.71
N ILE A 184 -9.83 -12.50 -20.64
CA ILE A 184 -9.66 -11.22 -19.94
C ILE A 184 -8.21 -10.78 -20.13
N LEU A 185 -7.99 -9.56 -20.59
CA LEU A 185 -6.67 -8.96 -20.67
C LEU A 185 -6.43 -8.07 -19.45
N ILE A 186 -5.30 -8.24 -18.79
CA ILE A 186 -4.83 -7.34 -17.74
C ILE A 186 -3.58 -6.66 -18.28
N THR A 187 -3.55 -5.34 -18.33
CA THR A 187 -2.46 -4.62 -19.00
C THR A 187 -2.03 -3.36 -18.24
N GLU A 188 -0.71 -3.14 -18.20
CA GLU A 188 -0.09 -1.90 -17.78
C GLU A 188 0.91 -1.48 -18.85
N VAL A 189 0.53 -0.57 -19.72
CA VAL A 189 1.42 0.01 -20.73
C VAL A 189 2.09 1.24 -20.13
N LEU A 190 3.43 1.25 -20.18
CA LEU A 190 4.28 2.35 -19.72
C LEU A 190 4.95 3.11 -20.88
N ASP A 191 4.97 2.53 -22.07
CA ASP A 191 5.49 3.12 -23.30
C ASP A 191 4.47 2.91 -24.43
N LEU A 192 4.06 3.97 -25.13
CA LEU A 192 3.03 3.91 -26.16
C LEU A 192 3.38 2.96 -27.31
N LYS A 193 4.68 2.72 -27.56
CA LYS A 193 5.10 1.76 -28.60
C LYS A 193 4.60 0.34 -28.32
N ASP A 194 4.44 -0.02 -27.05
CA ASP A 194 4.03 -1.37 -26.65
C ASP A 194 2.56 -1.69 -27.04
N LEU A 195 1.78 -0.68 -27.46
CA LEU A 195 0.43 -0.87 -27.97
C LEU A 195 0.38 -1.76 -29.23
N GLU A 196 1.47 -1.84 -30.01
CA GLU A 196 1.52 -2.70 -31.21
C GLU A 196 1.65 -4.20 -30.86
N ILE A 197 2.19 -4.51 -29.66
CA ILE A 197 2.39 -5.86 -29.17
C ILE A 197 1.04 -6.51 -28.80
N LEU A 198 0.12 -5.71 -28.26
CA LEU A 198 -1.21 -6.17 -27.84
C LEU A 198 -2.11 -6.35 -29.08
N LYS A 199 -2.49 -7.58 -29.41
CA LYS A 199 -3.27 -7.89 -30.64
C LYS A 199 -4.68 -8.37 -30.31
N ASN A 200 -5.57 -8.33 -31.30
CA ASN A 200 -6.93 -8.86 -31.25
C ASN A 200 -7.72 -8.37 -30.03
N ILE A 201 -7.79 -7.05 -29.86
CA ILE A 201 -8.39 -6.40 -28.70
C ILE A 201 -9.88 -6.75 -28.54
N GLU A 202 -10.55 -7.00 -29.66
CA GLU A 202 -11.95 -7.41 -29.77
C GLU A 202 -12.24 -8.81 -29.19
N ASP A 203 -11.23 -9.67 -29.06
CA ASP A 203 -11.37 -11.04 -28.53
C ASP A 203 -11.60 -11.06 -27.01
N TYR A 204 -11.25 -9.97 -26.32
CA TYR A 204 -11.34 -9.90 -24.86
C TYR A 204 -12.74 -9.45 -24.42
N VAL A 205 -13.36 -10.23 -23.53
CA VAL A 205 -14.67 -9.87 -22.95
C VAL A 205 -14.57 -8.68 -22.00
N CYS A 206 -13.38 -8.47 -21.44
CA CYS A 206 -13.03 -7.37 -20.56
C CYS A 206 -11.52 -7.14 -20.60
N ILE A 207 -11.12 -5.87 -20.55
CA ILE A 207 -9.73 -5.45 -20.40
C ILE A 207 -9.61 -4.60 -19.14
N VAL A 208 -8.65 -4.93 -18.27
CA VAL A 208 -8.34 -4.22 -17.03
C VAL A 208 -7.04 -3.45 -17.23
N HIS A 209 -7.13 -2.12 -17.17
CA HIS A 209 -6.02 -1.21 -17.45
C HIS A 209 -5.45 -0.63 -16.15
N PHE A 210 -4.21 -0.98 -15.83
CA PHE A 210 -3.43 -0.40 -14.71
C PHE A 210 -2.62 0.84 -15.12
N SER A 211 -2.53 1.14 -16.43
CA SER A 211 -1.89 2.35 -16.96
C SER A 211 -2.42 3.62 -16.29
N SER A 212 -1.53 4.61 -16.13
CA SER A 212 -1.89 5.86 -15.44
C SER A 212 -2.96 6.66 -16.20
N PRO A 213 -3.75 7.52 -15.52
CA PRO A 213 -4.71 8.40 -16.18
C PRO A 213 -4.11 9.24 -17.32
N GLU A 214 -2.85 9.66 -17.20
CA GLU A 214 -2.13 10.40 -18.24
C GLU A 214 -1.87 9.56 -19.49
N MET A 215 -1.56 8.27 -19.32
CA MET A 215 -1.38 7.31 -20.42
C MET A 215 -2.72 6.98 -21.09
N LEU A 216 -3.77 6.76 -20.31
CA LEU A 216 -5.12 6.45 -20.80
C LEU A 216 -5.71 7.59 -21.64
N LYS A 217 -5.34 8.85 -21.36
CA LYS A 217 -5.78 10.04 -22.11
C LYS A 217 -5.12 10.17 -23.49
N GLN A 218 -4.03 9.46 -23.76
CA GLN A 218 -3.34 9.55 -25.05
C GLN A 218 -4.23 9.06 -26.19
N GLU A 219 -4.29 9.79 -27.30
CA GLU A 219 -5.17 9.46 -28.43
C GLU A 219 -4.88 8.08 -29.03
N GLN A 220 -3.60 7.72 -29.13
CA GLN A 220 -3.18 6.40 -29.63
C GLN A 220 -3.69 5.27 -28.72
N TYR A 221 -3.71 5.50 -27.40
CA TYR A 221 -4.21 4.55 -26.42
C TYR A 221 -5.72 4.37 -26.54
N GLN A 222 -6.47 5.49 -26.60
CA GLN A 222 -7.91 5.49 -26.81
C GLN A 222 -8.29 4.76 -28.11
N ALA A 223 -7.60 5.06 -29.21
CA ALA A 223 -7.84 4.43 -30.51
C ALA A 223 -7.57 2.92 -30.48
N LYS A 224 -6.51 2.47 -29.79
CA LYS A 224 -6.16 1.05 -29.68
C LYS A 224 -7.28 0.20 -29.07
N PHE A 225 -7.94 0.73 -28.03
CA PHE A 225 -8.93 -0.02 -27.24
C PHE A 225 -10.38 0.34 -27.54
N ALA A 226 -10.63 1.18 -28.56
CA ALA A 226 -11.97 1.65 -28.93
C ALA A 226 -12.95 0.52 -29.28
N ASN A 227 -12.46 -0.57 -29.86
CA ASN A 227 -13.26 -1.72 -30.28
C ASN A 227 -13.34 -2.83 -29.22
N ALA A 228 -12.76 -2.63 -28.03
CA ALA A 228 -12.88 -3.60 -26.95
C ALA A 228 -14.32 -3.67 -26.43
N GLN A 229 -14.76 -4.86 -26.01
CA GLN A 229 -16.12 -5.04 -25.50
C GLN A 229 -16.35 -4.30 -24.17
N THR A 230 -15.35 -4.28 -23.29
CA THR A 230 -15.39 -3.56 -22.02
C THR A 230 -13.98 -3.18 -21.59
N ASN A 231 -13.76 -1.91 -21.28
CA ASN A 231 -12.52 -1.40 -20.72
C ASN A 231 -12.76 -0.88 -19.29
N ILE A 232 -12.08 -1.48 -18.31
CA ILE A 232 -12.04 -1.06 -16.90
C ILE A 232 -10.72 -0.37 -16.66
N ALA A 233 -10.76 0.81 -16.04
CA ALA A 233 -9.57 1.53 -15.61
C ALA A 233 -9.76 2.17 -14.23
N PHE A 234 -8.70 2.78 -13.73
CA PHE A 234 -8.68 3.40 -12.41
C PHE A 234 -8.34 4.88 -12.54
N ASN A 235 -9.30 5.74 -12.21
CA ASN A 235 -9.10 7.18 -12.13
C ASN A 235 -9.11 7.62 -10.65
N MET A 236 -8.64 8.83 -10.39
CA MET A 236 -8.47 9.33 -9.02
C MET A 236 -9.79 9.38 -8.25
N ASP A 237 -9.87 8.64 -7.14
CA ASP A 237 -10.89 8.78 -6.11
C ASP A 237 -10.35 9.63 -4.96
N GLY A 238 -10.78 10.89 -4.86
CA GLY A 238 -10.37 11.75 -3.76
C GLY A 238 -11.04 11.42 -2.41
N ARG A 239 -12.04 10.53 -2.39
CA ARG A 239 -12.79 10.19 -1.16
C ARG A 239 -11.93 9.37 -0.22
N ILE A 240 -12.31 9.34 1.05
CA ILE A 240 -11.67 8.50 2.06
C ILE A 240 -12.03 7.03 1.80
N CYS A 241 -11.01 6.20 1.64
CA CYS A 241 -11.18 4.78 1.34
C CYS A 241 -11.07 3.88 2.59
N TYR A 242 -10.49 4.38 3.68
CA TYR A 242 -10.19 3.58 4.88
C TYR A 242 -10.86 4.12 6.15
N TYR A 243 -12.07 3.63 6.41
CA TYR A 243 -12.89 4.14 7.52
C TYR A 243 -12.36 3.85 8.90
N THR A 244 -11.75 2.70 9.16
CA THR A 244 -11.23 2.37 10.50
C THR A 244 -10.12 3.34 10.92
N GLY A 245 -9.18 3.64 10.01
CA GLY A 245 -8.14 4.63 10.26
C GLY A 245 -8.69 6.04 10.34
N TYR A 246 -9.65 6.38 9.47
CA TYR A 246 -10.33 7.68 9.52
C TYR A 246 -11.09 7.89 10.83
N ASP A 247 -11.86 6.91 11.30
CA ASP A 247 -12.64 7.00 12.54
C ASP A 247 -11.72 7.18 13.75
N PHE A 248 -10.57 6.49 13.74
CA PHE A 248 -9.52 6.68 14.73
C PHE A 248 -8.94 8.09 14.69
N PHE A 249 -8.61 8.61 13.50
CA PHE A 249 -8.18 10.00 13.31
C PHE A 249 -9.25 11.01 13.75
N GLU A 250 -10.51 10.81 13.36
CA GLU A 250 -11.61 11.75 13.58
C GLU A 250 -11.88 11.93 15.08
N LYS A 251 -11.74 10.86 15.87
CA LYS A 251 -11.77 10.91 17.34
C LYS A 251 -10.74 11.89 17.90
N HIS A 252 -9.55 11.97 17.32
CA HIS A 252 -8.49 12.88 17.76
C HIS A 252 -8.71 14.30 17.23
N HIS A 253 -9.09 14.46 15.96
CA HIS A 253 -9.46 15.76 15.39
C HIS A 253 -10.56 16.47 16.19
N LYS A 254 -11.62 15.75 16.60
CA LYS A 254 -12.72 16.31 17.41
C LYS A 254 -12.26 16.78 18.79
N LYS A 255 -11.22 16.18 19.36
CA LYS A 255 -10.66 16.54 20.67
C LYS A 255 -9.72 17.74 20.56
N ASP A 256 -8.82 17.71 19.60
CA ASP A 256 -7.85 18.80 19.37
C ASP A 256 -7.65 19.06 17.86
N PRO A 257 -8.48 19.93 17.26
CA PRO A 257 -8.39 20.24 15.85
C PRO A 257 -7.15 21.08 15.49
N LYS A 258 -6.44 21.66 16.48
CA LYS A 258 -5.18 22.37 16.22
C LYS A 258 -4.02 21.41 16.05
N LEU A 259 -4.01 20.31 16.81
CA LEU A 259 -2.96 19.30 16.73
C LEU A 259 -3.18 18.32 15.57
N VAL A 260 -4.45 18.11 15.20
CA VAL A 260 -4.86 17.13 14.21
C VAL A 260 -5.85 17.81 13.25
N ASP A 261 -5.37 18.53 12.24
CA ASP A 261 -6.25 19.22 11.28
C ASP A 261 -7.00 18.23 10.37
N LYS A 262 -8.17 18.65 9.86
CA LYS A 262 -8.98 17.91 8.88
C LYS A 262 -8.13 17.40 7.70
N LEU A 263 -8.43 16.18 7.27
CA LEU A 263 -7.81 15.54 6.11
C LEU A 263 -8.41 16.04 4.81
N ALA A 264 -7.60 16.02 3.75
CA ALA A 264 -8.05 16.31 2.40
C ALA A 264 -9.08 15.28 1.93
N VAL A 265 -10.12 15.77 1.27
CA VAL A 265 -11.17 14.97 0.64
C VAL A 265 -11.42 15.58 -0.73
N GLY A 266 -11.08 14.84 -1.78
CA GLY A 266 -11.44 15.21 -3.15
C GLY A 266 -12.73 14.51 -3.61
N LYS A 267 -13.05 14.69 -4.88
CA LYS A 267 -14.15 13.99 -5.56
C LYS A 267 -13.62 12.89 -6.48
N PRO A 268 -14.40 11.83 -6.76
CA PRO A 268 -14.07 10.88 -7.80
C PRO A 268 -14.04 11.57 -9.15
N ALA A 269 -12.96 11.34 -9.89
CA ALA A 269 -12.87 11.79 -11.27
C ALA A 269 -13.83 10.96 -12.16
N GLU A 270 -14.29 11.57 -13.25
CA GLU A 270 -15.15 10.91 -14.23
C GLU A 270 -14.38 9.85 -15.06
N ASN A 271 -15.12 9.13 -15.90
CA ASN A 271 -14.55 8.20 -16.87
C ASN A 271 -13.52 8.90 -17.79
N ILE A 272 -12.50 8.16 -18.19
CA ILE A 272 -11.45 8.66 -19.09
C ILE A 272 -11.79 8.21 -20.52
N GLY A 273 -12.53 9.02 -21.28
CA GLY A 273 -12.92 8.67 -22.65
C GLY A 273 -13.70 7.34 -22.69
N ILE A 274 -13.17 6.31 -23.36
CA ILE A 274 -13.81 4.99 -23.47
C ILE A 274 -13.64 4.09 -22.23
N PHE A 275 -12.82 4.51 -21.26
CA PHE A 275 -12.48 3.71 -20.07
C PHE A 275 -13.47 3.98 -18.93
N LYS A 276 -14.12 2.92 -18.44
CA LYS A 276 -14.99 3.00 -17.26
C LYS A 276 -14.13 2.99 -16.00
N SER A 277 -14.25 4.02 -15.18
CA SER A 277 -13.53 4.13 -13.91
C SER A 277 -14.19 3.27 -12.84
N TYR A 278 -13.40 2.40 -12.21
CA TYR A 278 -13.80 1.59 -11.07
C TYR A 278 -13.02 2.03 -9.82
N PHE A 279 -13.71 2.00 -8.68
CA PHE A 279 -13.21 2.49 -7.40
C PHE A 279 -13.18 1.37 -6.35
N ASN A 280 -12.65 1.69 -5.16
CA ASN A 280 -12.51 0.73 -4.07
C ASN A 280 -13.83 -0.02 -3.79
N GLY A 281 -13.76 -1.34 -3.86
CA GLY A 281 -14.84 -2.29 -3.60
C GLY A 281 -15.88 -2.44 -4.71
N ASP A 282 -15.70 -1.80 -5.87
CA ASP A 282 -16.51 -2.07 -7.05
C ASP A 282 -16.25 -3.47 -7.59
N VAL A 283 -17.31 -4.10 -8.12
CA VAL A 283 -17.25 -5.45 -8.70
C VAL A 283 -17.84 -5.45 -10.10
N PHE A 284 -17.05 -5.93 -11.06
CA PHE A 284 -17.50 -6.30 -12.39
C PHE A 284 -17.64 -7.81 -12.51
N VAL A 285 -18.80 -8.28 -13.00
CA VAL A 285 -19.01 -9.68 -13.34
C VAL A 285 -18.63 -9.85 -14.81
N ALA A 286 -17.61 -10.68 -15.09
CA ALA A 286 -17.21 -11.03 -16.46
C ALA A 286 -18.02 -12.22 -17.00
N PHE A 287 -18.26 -13.21 -16.14
CA PHE A 287 -19.05 -14.41 -16.44
C PHE A 287 -20.01 -14.76 -15.30
N PRO A 288 -21.20 -15.35 -15.59
CA PRO A 288 -21.69 -15.73 -16.92
C PRO A 288 -22.05 -14.52 -17.79
N GLU A 289 -22.12 -14.72 -19.11
CA GLU A 289 -22.39 -13.62 -20.06
C GLU A 289 -23.73 -12.94 -19.78
N SER A 290 -24.74 -13.72 -19.40
CA SER A 290 -26.08 -13.24 -19.01
C SER A 290 -26.10 -12.26 -17.84
N LYS A 291 -25.03 -12.20 -17.04
CA LYS A 291 -24.86 -11.28 -15.90
C LYS A 291 -23.67 -10.34 -16.07
N ARG A 292 -23.09 -10.27 -17.27
CA ARG A 292 -21.89 -9.46 -17.52
C ARG A 292 -22.18 -7.99 -17.27
N GLY A 293 -21.35 -7.34 -16.47
CA GLY A 293 -21.54 -5.92 -16.14
C GLY A 293 -21.16 -5.56 -14.71
N PHE A 294 -21.41 -4.30 -14.39
CA PHE A 294 -21.28 -3.79 -13.04
C PHE A 294 -22.29 -4.48 -12.11
N SER A 295 -21.81 -5.04 -11.01
CA SER A 295 -22.64 -5.84 -10.09
C SER A 295 -22.91 -5.11 -8.77
N ARG A 296 -21.90 -4.43 -8.23
CA ARG A 296 -21.99 -3.80 -6.91
C ARG A 296 -21.03 -2.63 -6.79
N ALA A 297 -21.53 -1.53 -6.21
CA ALA A 297 -20.72 -0.45 -5.66
C ALA A 297 -20.40 -0.75 -4.19
N TYR A 298 -19.20 -0.40 -3.75
CA TYR A 298 -18.94 -0.33 -2.31
C TYR A 298 -19.78 0.79 -1.69
N LYS A 299 -20.37 0.55 -0.51
CA LYS A 299 -21.08 1.61 0.22
C LYS A 299 -20.05 2.54 0.82
N LEU A 300 -19.73 3.59 0.08
CA LEU A 300 -18.85 4.64 0.56
C LEU A 300 -19.64 5.61 1.43
N ARG A 301 -19.00 6.10 2.50
CA ARG A 301 -19.53 7.22 3.30
C ARG A 301 -19.38 8.50 2.49
N ASP A 302 -20.36 9.38 2.60
CA ASP A 302 -20.29 10.71 2.00
C ASP A 302 -19.38 11.60 2.86
N PHE A 303 -18.45 12.28 2.21
CA PHE A 303 -17.60 13.29 2.81
C PHE A 303 -17.72 14.56 1.98
N GLU A 304 -17.77 15.71 2.66
CA GLU A 304 -17.67 16.99 2.00
C GLU A 304 -16.25 17.17 1.44
N GLU A 305 -16.18 17.67 0.21
CA GLU A 305 -14.90 18.04 -0.41
C GLU A 305 -14.20 19.08 0.47
N TYR A 306 -12.92 18.86 0.71
CA TYR A 306 -12.12 19.70 1.58
C TYR A 306 -10.66 19.68 1.13
N GLU A 307 -10.13 20.86 0.85
CA GLU A 307 -8.70 21.05 0.62
C GLU A 307 -8.10 21.78 1.83
N PRO A 308 -7.11 21.18 2.54
CA PRO A 308 -6.48 21.79 3.70
C PRO A 308 -5.78 23.10 3.34
N PRO A 309 -5.75 24.10 4.23
CA PRO A 309 -4.91 25.28 4.00
C PRO A 309 -3.42 24.93 4.06
N LYS A 310 -2.57 25.78 3.46
CA LYS A 310 -1.11 25.66 3.57
C LYS A 310 -0.68 25.61 5.03
N LEU A 311 0.16 24.63 5.37
CA LEU A 311 0.71 24.48 6.71
C LEU A 311 1.40 25.79 7.16
N GLN A 312 0.98 26.32 8.31
CA GLN A 312 1.56 27.51 8.94
C GLN A 312 2.32 27.12 10.22
N PHE A 313 3.49 27.70 10.42
CA PHE A 313 4.32 27.64 11.63
C PHE A 313 5.37 28.76 11.58
N ASN A 314 5.98 29.13 12.72
CA ASN A 314 7.00 30.18 12.76
C ASN A 314 8.42 29.62 12.70
N LYS A 315 8.73 28.58 13.50
CA LYS A 315 10.08 27.97 13.56
C LYS A 315 10.19 26.69 12.76
N LEU A 316 9.50 25.65 13.22
CA LEU A 316 9.41 24.35 12.57
C LEU A 316 8.06 23.71 12.91
N ALA A 317 7.67 22.70 12.13
CA ALA A 317 6.58 21.81 12.49
C ALA A 317 7.00 20.35 12.29
N ILE A 318 6.44 19.43 13.07
CA ILE A 318 6.68 17.99 12.96
C ILE A 318 5.37 17.32 12.66
N THR A 319 5.26 16.68 11.49
CA THR A 319 4.10 15.88 11.11
C THR A 319 4.42 14.40 11.24
N MET A 320 3.60 13.71 12.01
CA MET A 320 3.63 12.27 12.20
C MET A 320 2.67 11.64 11.19
N LEU A 321 3.16 11.24 10.02
CA LEU A 321 2.32 10.62 8.98
C LEU A 321 1.98 9.16 9.31
N GLY A 322 2.87 8.48 10.00
CA GLY A 322 2.69 7.10 10.43
C GLY A 322 3.37 6.84 11.77
N THR A 323 2.70 6.07 12.62
CA THR A 323 3.03 5.94 14.06
C THR A 323 2.97 4.51 14.59
N ASN A 324 2.84 3.52 13.71
CA ASN A 324 2.77 2.11 14.08
C ASN A 324 4.17 1.48 14.21
N ALA A 325 4.29 0.53 15.12
CA ALA A 325 5.43 -0.40 15.13
C ALA A 325 5.18 -1.61 14.23
N GLY A 326 6.11 -1.89 13.31
CA GLY A 326 5.97 -2.92 12.30
C GLY A 326 5.03 -2.52 11.15
N PHE A 327 4.66 -3.51 10.35
CA PHE A 327 3.84 -3.33 9.15
C PHE A 327 2.49 -2.64 9.42
N THR A 328 2.01 -1.94 8.39
CA THR A 328 0.74 -1.22 8.36
C THR A 328 -0.43 -2.00 8.98
N HIS A 329 -1.20 -1.32 9.83
CA HIS A 329 -2.42 -1.83 10.43
C HIS A 329 -3.65 -0.99 10.04
N LEU A 330 -4.84 -1.36 10.51
CA LEU A 330 -6.08 -0.65 10.19
C LEU A 330 -6.12 0.78 10.75
N HIS A 331 -5.63 1.01 11.97
CA HIS A 331 -5.69 2.29 12.67
C HIS A 331 -4.45 3.18 12.49
N ARG A 332 -3.27 2.58 12.36
CA ARG A 332 -1.98 3.25 12.26
C ARG A 332 -1.13 2.60 11.18
N VAL A 333 -0.29 3.38 10.51
CA VAL A 333 0.61 2.91 9.46
C VAL A 333 2.08 3.00 9.86
N ALA A 334 2.95 2.39 9.05
CA ALA A 334 4.40 2.33 9.24
C ALA A 334 5.05 3.71 9.51
N SER A 335 6.15 3.73 10.25
CA SER A 335 6.73 4.98 10.77
C SER A 335 7.15 5.94 9.66
N SER A 336 6.65 7.16 9.75
CA SER A 336 6.82 8.18 8.71
C SER A 336 6.74 9.57 9.34
N ILE A 337 7.84 10.32 9.30
CA ILE A 337 7.94 11.60 10.01
C ILE A 337 8.49 12.68 9.07
N ILE A 338 7.88 13.86 9.12
CA ILE A 338 8.35 15.03 8.40
C ILE A 338 8.62 16.16 9.38
N VAL A 339 9.83 16.69 9.34
CA VAL A 339 10.19 17.95 9.97
C VAL A 339 10.12 19.05 8.91
N HIS A 340 9.10 19.88 9.01
CA HIS A 340 8.89 21.05 8.18
C HIS A 340 9.71 22.21 8.71
N THR A 341 10.50 22.82 7.83
CA THR A 341 11.28 24.03 8.11
C THR A 341 10.93 25.14 7.13
N ASN A 342 11.36 26.37 7.41
CA ASN A 342 11.16 27.48 6.48
C ASN A 342 12.01 27.34 5.19
N ASP A 343 13.00 26.44 5.18
CA ASP A 343 13.88 26.19 4.03
C ASP A 343 13.44 24.96 3.20
N GLY A 344 12.51 24.15 3.70
CA GLY A 344 12.04 22.90 3.07
C GLY A 344 11.77 21.79 4.09
N ASN A 345 11.66 20.54 3.61
CA ASN A 345 11.24 19.39 4.44
C ASN A 345 12.38 18.41 4.69
N ILE A 346 12.53 17.93 5.93
CA ILE A 346 13.46 16.84 6.27
C ILE A 346 12.61 15.63 6.66
N ILE A 347 12.87 14.49 6.04
CA ILE A 347 12.11 13.26 6.26
C ILE A 347 12.94 12.34 7.17
N LEU A 348 12.34 11.94 8.30
CA LEU A 348 12.94 11.02 9.28
C LEU A 348 12.12 9.73 9.28
N ASP A 349 12.70 8.66 8.76
CA ASP A 349 11.99 7.46 8.33
C ASP A 349 10.85 7.74 7.33
N CYS A 350 10.70 6.83 6.40
CA CYS A 350 9.77 6.91 5.28
C CYS A 350 9.23 5.50 5.04
N GLY A 351 8.44 5.01 5.99
CA GLY A 351 7.77 3.72 5.94
C GLY A 351 6.76 3.60 4.80
N GLU A 352 6.31 2.37 4.56
CA GLU A 352 5.34 2.05 3.51
C GLU A 352 4.10 2.96 3.59
N GLY A 353 3.76 3.59 2.46
CA GLY A 353 2.58 4.46 2.33
C GLY A 353 2.77 5.92 2.75
N PHE A 354 4.02 6.36 2.93
CA PHE A 354 4.39 7.75 3.22
C PHE A 354 3.70 8.76 2.27
N LEU A 355 3.76 8.50 0.95
CA LEU A 355 3.24 9.42 -0.07
C LEU A 355 1.70 9.54 0.00
N GLU A 356 1.03 8.42 0.23
CA GLU A 356 -0.40 8.30 0.38
C GLU A 356 -0.89 9.07 1.62
N GLN A 357 -0.20 8.88 2.75
CA GLN A 357 -0.50 9.64 3.97
C GLN A 357 -0.26 11.14 3.78
N LEU A 358 0.81 11.53 3.10
CA LEU A 358 1.10 12.93 2.80
C LEU A 358 -0.02 13.56 1.96
N ARG A 359 -0.47 12.86 0.91
CA ARG A 359 -1.57 13.31 0.04
C ARG A 359 -2.90 13.38 0.77
N ARG A 360 -3.22 12.41 1.63
CA ARG A 360 -4.42 12.46 2.46
C ARG A 360 -4.37 13.61 3.48
N LYS A 361 -3.18 13.92 4.03
CA LYS A 361 -3.03 15.02 4.99
C LYS A 361 -3.17 16.40 4.35
N TYR A 362 -2.53 16.63 3.21
CA TYR A 362 -2.33 17.98 2.66
C TYR A 362 -3.00 18.22 1.29
N GLY A 363 -3.59 17.19 0.67
CA GLY A 363 -4.07 17.27 -0.70
C GLY A 363 -2.94 17.08 -1.71
N LEU A 364 -3.29 16.83 -2.99
CA LEU A 364 -2.31 16.47 -4.02
C LEU A 364 -1.29 17.58 -4.31
N GLU A 365 -1.76 18.82 -4.50
CA GLU A 365 -0.90 19.94 -4.91
C GLU A 365 0.16 20.25 -3.85
N GLN A 366 -0.28 20.36 -2.59
CA GLN A 366 0.63 20.65 -1.48
C GLN A 366 1.57 19.49 -1.19
N ALA A 367 1.08 18.24 -1.24
CA ALA A 367 1.95 17.07 -1.07
C ALA A 367 3.04 17.02 -2.15
N ASN A 368 2.69 17.28 -3.41
CA ASN A 368 3.65 17.33 -4.53
C ASN A 368 4.68 18.45 -4.34
N GLN A 369 4.26 19.63 -3.86
CA GLN A 369 5.18 20.70 -3.51
C GLN A 369 6.10 20.31 -2.35
N MET A 370 5.56 19.67 -1.31
CA MET A 370 6.34 19.25 -0.14
C MET A 370 7.43 18.24 -0.49
N ILE A 371 7.15 17.25 -1.35
CA ILE A 371 8.18 16.29 -1.81
C ILE A 371 9.22 16.97 -2.71
N ALA A 372 8.83 17.95 -3.53
CA ALA A 372 9.77 18.73 -4.33
C ALA A 372 10.73 19.53 -3.42
N ASP A 373 10.18 20.10 -2.33
CA ASP A 373 10.90 20.89 -1.34
C ASP A 373 11.68 20.07 -0.29
N THR A 374 11.67 18.74 -0.38
CA THR A 374 12.50 17.86 0.49
C THR A 374 13.97 18.24 0.40
N LEU A 375 14.62 18.45 1.54
CA LEU A 375 16.03 18.80 1.71
C LEU A 375 16.90 17.58 1.98
N ALA A 376 16.39 16.60 2.72
CA ALA A 376 17.10 15.36 3.05
C ALA A 376 16.10 14.26 3.44
N VAL A 377 16.48 13.01 3.20
CA VAL A 377 15.78 11.82 3.72
C VAL A 377 16.75 11.03 4.59
N TYR A 378 16.34 10.66 5.79
CA TYR A 378 17.16 9.88 6.73
C TYR A 378 16.39 8.66 7.20
N THR A 379 16.91 7.46 6.99
CA THR A 379 16.40 6.24 7.63
C THR A 379 17.20 5.89 8.86
N THR A 380 16.55 5.34 9.88
CA THR A 380 17.18 4.90 11.15
C THR A 380 17.83 3.54 11.06
N HIS A 381 17.30 2.64 10.23
CA HIS A 381 17.83 1.30 10.00
C HIS A 381 17.09 0.61 8.83
N PHE A 382 17.52 -0.60 8.47
CA PHE A 382 16.87 -1.41 7.43
C PHE A 382 15.82 -2.37 8.00
N HIS A 383 14.71 -1.81 8.48
CA HIS A 383 13.45 -2.54 8.57
C HIS A 383 12.41 -1.87 7.65
N TRP A 384 11.59 -2.70 6.98
CA TRP A 384 10.74 -2.22 5.88
C TRP A 384 9.70 -1.18 6.33
N ASP A 385 9.27 -1.23 7.60
CA ASP A 385 8.36 -0.26 8.19
C ASP A 385 9.00 1.12 8.48
N HIS A 386 10.30 1.28 8.28
CA HIS A 386 11.01 2.56 8.36
C HIS A 386 11.46 3.11 6.99
N CYS A 387 11.57 2.26 5.96
CA CYS A 387 12.13 2.65 4.66
C CYS A 387 11.29 2.28 3.44
N GLY A 388 10.22 1.50 3.60
CA GLY A 388 9.42 0.93 2.51
C GLY A 388 8.66 1.94 1.64
N GLY A 389 8.60 3.22 2.02
CA GLY A 389 8.01 4.30 1.25
C GLY A 389 9.02 5.13 0.44
N ILE A 390 10.32 4.90 0.59
CA ILE A 390 11.35 5.74 -0.08
C ILE A 390 11.25 5.61 -1.59
N GLN A 391 11.00 4.41 -2.11
CA GLN A 391 10.84 4.18 -3.54
C GLN A 391 9.76 5.10 -4.15
N SER A 392 8.56 5.11 -3.56
CA SER A 392 7.44 5.93 -4.07
C SER A 392 7.71 7.41 -3.90
N LEU A 393 8.33 7.83 -2.78
CA LEU A 393 8.77 9.21 -2.57
C LEU A 393 9.72 9.68 -3.67
N LEU A 394 10.79 8.94 -3.95
CA LEU A 394 11.83 9.35 -4.90
C LEU A 394 11.32 9.33 -6.34
N ALA A 395 10.58 8.27 -6.73
CA ALA A 395 9.98 8.13 -8.04
C ALA A 395 8.96 9.25 -8.34
N GLU A 396 8.22 9.70 -7.33
CA GLU A 396 7.27 10.80 -7.49
C GLU A 396 7.95 12.18 -7.46
N ARG A 397 8.90 12.39 -6.55
CA ARG A 397 9.60 13.66 -6.36
C ARG A 397 10.28 14.14 -7.64
N ARG A 398 10.96 13.23 -8.36
CA ARG A 398 11.70 13.58 -9.59
C ARG A 398 10.82 14.09 -10.74
N LYS A 399 9.50 13.89 -10.66
CA LYS A 399 8.54 14.47 -11.63
C LYS A 399 8.38 15.98 -11.46
N PHE A 400 8.69 16.50 -10.26
CA PHE A 400 8.46 17.89 -9.88
C PHE A 400 9.77 18.69 -9.70
N THR A 401 10.91 18.03 -9.53
CA THR A 401 12.20 18.71 -9.35
C THR A 401 13.38 17.84 -9.77
N ASN A 402 14.45 18.50 -10.25
CA ASN A 402 15.75 17.88 -10.53
C ASN A 402 16.79 18.19 -9.44
N ARG A 403 16.39 18.84 -8.33
CA ARG A 403 17.31 19.15 -7.23
C ARG A 403 17.80 17.85 -6.58
N ARG A 404 19.11 17.63 -6.57
CA ARG A 404 19.71 16.52 -5.83
C ARG A 404 19.60 16.73 -4.32
N ILE A 405 19.28 15.66 -3.60
CA ILE A 405 19.16 15.67 -2.13
C ILE A 405 19.93 14.49 -1.55
N PRO A 406 20.51 14.62 -0.35
CA PRO A 406 21.08 13.50 0.37
C PRO A 406 19.99 12.54 0.85
N VAL A 407 20.22 11.24 0.63
CA VAL A 407 19.44 10.14 1.22
C VAL A 407 20.37 9.30 2.07
N PHE A 408 20.18 9.34 3.39
CA PHE A 408 20.99 8.60 4.36
C PHE A 408 20.35 7.25 4.64
N CYS A 409 21.01 6.18 4.24
CA CYS A 409 20.58 4.80 4.49
C CYS A 409 21.78 3.85 4.61
N ASP A 410 21.51 2.59 4.93
CA ASP A 410 22.48 1.51 4.97
C ASP A 410 22.91 1.12 3.54
N ASP A 411 24.07 0.45 3.44
CA ASP A 411 24.66 0.03 2.17
C ASP A 411 23.76 -0.92 1.37
N PHE A 412 23.15 -1.89 2.04
CA PHE A 412 22.23 -2.84 1.41
C PHE A 412 21.03 -2.13 0.77
N PHE A 413 20.42 -1.17 1.47
CA PHE A 413 19.30 -0.42 0.91
C PHE A 413 19.72 0.55 -0.20
N ILE A 414 20.93 1.13 -0.14
CA ILE A 414 21.49 1.91 -1.25
C ILE A 414 21.62 1.04 -2.51
N GLU A 415 22.12 -0.19 -2.38
CA GLU A 415 22.22 -1.12 -3.52
C GLU A 415 20.84 -1.44 -4.11
N TYR A 416 19.85 -1.69 -3.24
CA TYR A 416 18.46 -1.89 -3.67
C TYR A 416 17.91 -0.69 -4.47
N LEU A 417 18.05 0.54 -3.95
CA LEU A 417 17.57 1.74 -4.64
C LEU A 417 18.31 2.01 -5.95
N LYS A 418 19.61 1.71 -6.03
CA LYS A 418 20.38 1.79 -7.27
C LYS A 418 19.95 0.76 -8.31
N CYS A 419 19.58 -0.44 -7.89
CA CYS A 419 18.98 -1.43 -8.77
C CYS A 419 17.65 -0.92 -9.34
N ASP A 420 16.88 -0.22 -8.52
CA ASP A 420 15.60 0.35 -8.92
C ASP A 420 15.77 1.52 -9.92
N GLU A 421 16.77 2.40 -9.73
CA GLU A 421 17.13 3.46 -10.68
C GLU A 421 17.47 2.95 -12.09
N GLN A 422 17.94 1.70 -12.24
CA GLN A 422 18.19 1.10 -13.56
C GLN A 422 16.89 0.93 -14.37
N THR A 423 15.75 0.82 -13.69
CA THR A 423 14.44 0.62 -14.31
C THR A 423 13.65 1.92 -14.40
N ASP A 424 13.59 2.68 -13.31
CA ASP A 424 12.80 3.90 -13.20
C ASP A 424 13.58 5.14 -13.67
N GLY A 425 14.91 5.12 -13.64
CA GLY A 425 15.84 6.21 -13.98
C GLY A 425 16.40 6.95 -12.75
N ASP A 426 17.32 7.90 -12.96
CA ASP A 426 17.96 8.67 -11.88
C ASP A 426 16.93 9.39 -10.98
N TYR A 427 16.99 9.11 -9.67
CA TYR A 427 16.13 9.69 -8.65
C TYR A 427 16.51 11.12 -8.26
N ASN A 428 17.60 11.64 -8.81
CA ASN A 428 18.20 12.92 -8.42
C ASN A 428 18.52 12.92 -6.92
N VAL A 429 19.32 11.95 -6.45
CA VAL A 429 19.71 11.82 -5.05
C VAL A 429 21.18 11.46 -4.87
N ASP A 430 21.78 11.94 -3.79
CA ASP A 430 23.11 11.52 -3.38
C ASP A 430 22.94 10.52 -2.23
N PHE A 431 23.19 9.24 -2.51
CA PHE A 431 23.12 8.21 -1.48
C PHE A 431 24.32 8.34 -0.53
N ILE A 432 24.03 8.53 0.75
CA ILE A 432 25.03 8.70 1.80
C ILE A 432 24.91 7.54 2.77
N LEU A 433 26.02 6.84 3.02
CA LEU A 433 26.06 5.86 4.09
C LEU A 433 25.86 6.57 5.42
N ARG A 434 24.93 6.05 6.20
CA ARG A 434 24.53 6.66 7.48
C ARG A 434 25.55 6.50 8.61
N ASN A 435 26.58 5.67 8.44
CA ASN A 435 27.63 5.44 9.44
C ASN A 435 28.24 6.76 9.94
N GLU A 436 28.18 6.98 11.26
CA GLU A 436 28.73 8.12 12.03
C GLU A 436 29.15 9.32 11.19
N ASN A 437 28.18 10.19 10.87
CA ASN A 437 28.39 11.33 9.99
C ASN A 437 27.75 12.59 10.58
N THR A 438 28.33 13.75 10.27
CA THR A 438 27.71 15.05 10.49
C THR A 438 27.53 15.74 9.13
N PHE A 439 26.29 15.87 8.70
CA PHE A 439 25.95 16.59 7.48
C PHE A 439 25.51 18.02 7.81
N ASN A 440 26.13 19.00 7.15
CA ASN A 440 25.83 20.41 7.31
C ASN A 440 25.27 20.95 6.00
N TYR A 441 24.10 21.58 6.05
CA TYR A 441 23.49 22.23 4.89
C TYR A 441 22.69 23.46 5.31
N ASN A 442 23.15 24.64 4.92
CA ASN A 442 22.55 25.92 5.29
C ASN A 442 22.38 26.07 6.82
N LYS A 443 21.14 26.15 7.33
CA LYS A 443 20.81 26.23 8.77
C LYS A 443 20.58 24.88 9.45
N PHE A 444 20.76 23.79 8.71
CA PHE A 444 20.46 22.43 9.13
C PHE A 444 21.75 21.66 9.37
N VAL A 445 21.87 21.03 10.54
CA VAL A 445 22.92 20.05 10.84
C VAL A 445 22.28 18.74 11.26
N LEU A 446 22.59 17.66 10.55
CA LEU A 446 22.19 16.29 10.88
C LEU A 446 23.38 15.51 11.38
N ARG A 447 23.29 15.00 12.60
CA ARG A 447 24.29 14.10 13.18
C ARG A 447 23.72 12.70 13.29
N THR A 448 24.41 11.71 12.73
CA THR A 448 24.10 10.30 12.95
C THR A 448 24.77 9.80 14.22
N ILE A 449 24.04 9.06 15.04
CA ILE A 449 24.47 8.53 16.33
C ILE A 449 24.12 7.04 16.38
N PRO A 450 25.07 6.13 16.58
CA PRO A 450 24.78 4.70 16.69
C PRO A 450 23.72 4.40 17.75
N THR A 451 22.88 3.40 17.47
CA THR A 451 21.88 2.88 18.40
C THR A 451 21.92 1.36 18.45
N GLU A 452 21.46 0.78 19.56
CA GLU A 452 21.29 -0.66 19.76
C GLU A 452 19.86 -1.09 19.37
N HIS A 453 19.70 -1.78 18.25
CA HIS A 453 18.46 -2.45 17.84
C HIS A 453 18.73 -3.60 16.85
N CYS A 454 19.37 -3.29 15.72
CA CYS A 454 19.79 -4.27 14.71
C CYS A 454 21.17 -3.90 14.17
N GLU A 455 21.72 -4.72 13.26
CA GLU A 455 22.96 -4.35 12.57
C GLU A 455 22.75 -3.01 11.83
N ASN A 456 23.71 -2.10 11.97
CA ASN A 456 23.68 -0.75 11.39
C ASN A 456 22.53 0.16 11.85
N SER A 457 21.87 -0.10 12.99
CA SER A 457 20.92 0.85 13.58
C SER A 457 21.61 2.13 14.07
N MET A 458 21.00 3.28 13.75
CA MET A 458 21.48 4.58 14.21
C MET A 458 20.28 5.51 14.38
N GLY A 459 20.35 6.38 15.36
CA GLY A 459 19.50 7.55 15.48
C GLY A 459 20.12 8.79 14.84
N CYS A 460 19.35 9.87 14.82
CA CYS A 460 19.85 11.19 14.41
C CYS A 460 19.55 12.29 15.42
N CYS A 461 20.37 13.33 15.34
CA CYS A 461 20.16 14.60 16.00
C CYS A 461 20.16 15.71 14.94
N LEU A 462 19.03 16.40 14.83
CA LEU A 462 18.76 17.48 13.90
C LEU A 462 18.81 18.82 14.65
N ASP A 463 19.80 19.65 14.32
CA ASP A 463 19.88 21.04 14.78
C ASP A 463 19.37 21.97 13.66
N TYR A 464 18.35 22.78 13.95
CA TYR A 464 17.77 23.77 13.02
C TYR A 464 17.23 24.99 13.78
N ASP A 465 17.61 26.20 13.34
CA ASP A 465 17.18 27.49 13.96
C ASP A 465 17.34 27.55 15.49
N GLY A 466 18.42 26.94 16.00
CA GLY A 466 18.72 26.87 17.44
C GLY A 466 17.78 25.97 18.24
N LEU A 467 17.00 25.12 17.57
CA LEU A 467 16.26 24.00 18.16
C LEU A 467 16.96 22.70 17.81
N ARG A 468 16.90 21.75 18.76
CA ARG A 468 17.45 20.41 18.55
C ARG A 468 16.37 19.33 18.67
N VAL A 469 16.23 18.53 17.63
CA VAL A 469 15.36 17.36 17.54
C VAL A 469 16.21 16.09 17.58
N ALA A 470 15.96 15.21 18.54
CA ALA A 470 16.61 13.91 18.64
C ALA A 470 15.63 12.79 18.28
N TYR A 471 16.07 11.81 17.49
CA TYR A 471 15.27 10.67 17.08
C TYR A 471 16.15 9.39 17.03
N PRO A 472 16.01 8.46 17.98
CA PRO A 472 16.85 7.26 18.02
C PRO A 472 16.44 6.18 16.99
N GLY A 473 15.24 6.27 16.41
CA GLY A 473 14.61 5.13 15.74
C GLY A 473 14.13 4.10 16.75
N ASP A 474 14.18 2.83 16.37
CA ASP A 474 13.95 1.71 17.28
C ASP A 474 15.10 1.59 18.28
N HIS A 475 14.76 1.42 19.56
CA HIS A 475 15.70 1.72 20.64
C HIS A 475 15.65 0.69 21.78
N HIS A 476 16.79 0.07 22.06
CA HIS A 476 16.99 -0.81 23.20
C HIS A 476 17.31 -0.04 24.50
N ILE A 477 16.81 -0.50 25.65
CA ILE A 477 16.97 0.20 26.96
C ILE A 477 18.42 0.44 27.42
N LEU A 478 19.37 -0.38 26.96
CA LEU A 478 20.80 -0.29 27.30
C LEU A 478 21.61 0.65 26.39
N ASP A 479 20.94 1.26 25.42
CA ASP A 479 21.56 2.11 24.43
C ASP A 479 22.08 3.43 25.03
N LYS A 480 23.12 4.00 24.39
CA LYS A 480 23.82 5.22 24.83
C LYS A 480 23.48 6.47 24.01
N PHE A 481 22.47 6.42 23.15
CA PHE A 481 22.05 7.55 22.33
C PHE A 481 21.82 8.81 23.15
N GLY A 482 21.11 8.69 24.28
CA GLY A 482 20.86 9.81 25.18
C GLY A 482 22.15 10.47 25.72
N GLU A 483 23.15 9.66 26.09
CA GLU A 483 24.44 10.17 26.57
C GLU A 483 25.19 10.92 25.47
N THR A 484 25.19 10.39 24.25
CA THR A 484 25.87 10.99 23.09
C THR A 484 25.20 12.27 22.61
N VAL A 485 23.87 12.35 22.63
CA VAL A 485 23.11 13.55 22.26
C VAL A 485 23.35 14.68 23.28
N GLY A 486 23.38 14.33 24.57
CA GLY A 486 23.63 15.23 25.70
C GLY A 486 22.46 16.16 26.06
N HIS A 487 21.88 16.85 25.07
CA HIS A 487 20.70 17.70 25.25
C HIS A 487 19.87 17.74 23.97
N CYS A 488 18.54 17.86 24.08
CA CYS A 488 17.64 18.19 22.97
C CYS A 488 16.45 19.04 23.45
N ASP A 489 15.81 19.80 22.55
CA ASP A 489 14.55 20.49 22.84
C ASP A 489 13.35 19.56 22.61
N ILE A 490 13.42 18.73 21.57
CA ILE A 490 12.38 17.79 21.17
C ILE A 490 13.00 16.41 21.07
N LEU A 491 12.43 15.45 21.77
CA LEU A 491 12.72 14.04 21.57
C LEU A 491 11.54 13.43 20.83
N ILE A 492 11.80 12.75 19.71
CA ILE A 492 10.85 11.80 19.12
C ILE A 492 11.34 10.43 19.53
N HIS A 493 10.55 9.66 20.26
CA HIS A 493 10.97 8.35 20.77
C HIS A 493 9.94 7.28 20.48
N GLU A 494 10.40 6.08 20.17
CA GLU A 494 9.53 4.91 20.07
C GLU A 494 9.03 4.47 21.46
N ALA A 495 7.82 3.92 21.53
CA ALA A 495 7.37 3.21 22.73
C ALA A 495 6.56 1.98 22.34
N THR A 496 7.21 1.09 21.58
CA THR A 496 6.60 -0.11 21.02
C THR A 496 5.96 -0.97 22.10
N LYS A 497 6.57 -1.04 23.29
CA LYS A 497 6.09 -1.83 24.43
C LYS A 497 4.94 -1.19 25.21
N GLY A 498 4.55 0.05 24.88
CA GLY A 498 3.51 0.78 25.60
C GLY A 498 3.85 0.91 27.08
N ASP A 499 2.90 0.58 27.96
CA ASP A 499 3.05 0.66 29.42
C ASP A 499 3.66 -0.58 30.08
N ARG A 500 4.10 -1.57 29.29
CA ARG A 500 4.75 -2.78 29.83
C ARG A 500 6.13 -2.46 30.38
N GLU A 501 6.53 -3.19 31.43
CA GLU A 501 7.87 -3.07 31.99
C GLU A 501 8.95 -3.48 30.97
N ASP A 502 10.07 -2.76 31.02
CA ASP A 502 11.23 -3.12 30.23
C ASP A 502 11.95 -4.30 30.89
N SER A 503 11.92 -5.47 30.28
CA SER A 503 12.73 -6.62 30.69
C SER A 503 13.91 -6.82 29.75
N HIS A 504 15.06 -7.19 30.33
CA HIS A 504 16.28 -7.52 29.57
C HIS A 504 16.15 -8.84 28.79
N GLU A 505 15.18 -9.69 29.15
CA GLU A 505 14.96 -11.01 28.53
C GLU A 505 14.05 -10.95 27.29
N GLU A 506 13.39 -9.82 27.04
CA GLU A 506 12.55 -9.63 25.85
C GLU A 506 13.41 -9.34 24.62
N ALA A 507 13.60 -10.38 23.81
CA ALA A 507 14.45 -10.44 22.61
C ALA A 507 14.12 -9.44 21.45
N TRP A 508 13.25 -8.45 21.64
CA TRP A 508 12.75 -7.58 20.57
C TRP A 508 13.37 -6.18 20.54
N GLY A 509 14.20 -5.82 21.52
CA GLY A 509 15.01 -4.60 21.48
C GLY A 509 14.26 -3.29 21.25
N HIS A 510 13.14 -3.11 21.96
CA HIS A 510 12.34 -1.88 21.95
C HIS A 510 12.11 -1.30 23.34
N SER A 511 11.65 -0.06 23.39
CA SER A 511 11.40 0.71 24.62
C SER A 511 9.93 0.72 25.07
N SER A 512 9.72 0.83 26.38
CA SER A 512 8.45 1.26 26.99
C SER A 512 8.32 2.78 27.05
N VAL A 513 7.13 3.27 27.40
CA VAL A 513 6.89 4.70 27.66
C VAL A 513 7.72 5.25 28.82
N TRP A 514 8.06 4.40 29.80
CA TRP A 514 8.87 4.78 30.96
C TRP A 514 10.34 4.99 30.59
N SER A 515 10.86 4.15 29.69
CA SER A 515 12.21 4.33 29.14
C SER A 515 12.28 5.59 28.28
N ALA A 516 11.31 5.80 27.41
CA ALA A 516 11.21 7.01 26.60
C ALA A 516 11.13 8.28 27.47
N GLU A 517 10.38 8.24 28.58
CA GLU A 517 10.31 9.33 29.56
C GLU A 517 11.67 9.60 30.21
N LYS A 518 12.32 8.55 30.73
CA LYS A 518 13.61 8.66 31.40
C LYS A 518 14.66 9.29 30.48
N ILE A 519 14.72 8.87 29.23
CA ILE A 519 15.64 9.41 28.22
C ILE A 519 15.30 10.88 27.93
N GLY A 520 14.01 11.21 27.73
CA GLY A 520 13.56 12.59 27.55
C GLY A 520 13.96 13.51 28.71
N ASN A 521 13.80 13.05 29.95
CA ASN A 521 14.20 13.79 31.15
C ASN A 521 15.72 13.97 31.23
N ASN A 522 16.50 12.93 30.95
CA ASN A 522 17.97 12.99 30.95
C ASN A 522 18.50 13.98 29.90
N LEU A 523 17.84 14.06 28.74
CA LEU A 523 18.18 14.99 27.67
C LEU A 523 17.68 16.42 27.92
N GLY A 524 16.88 16.64 28.96
CA GLY A 524 16.21 17.93 29.21
C GLY A 524 15.22 18.31 28.11
N ALA A 525 14.59 17.31 27.47
CA ALA A 525 13.63 17.52 26.39
C ALA A 525 12.41 18.30 26.88
N LYS A 526 12.10 19.40 26.20
CA LYS A 526 10.90 20.22 26.48
C LYS A 526 9.64 19.57 25.94
N LEU A 527 9.79 18.72 24.92
CA LEU A 527 8.73 17.94 24.31
C LEU A 527 9.24 16.52 24.01
N ASN A 528 8.47 15.51 24.39
CA ASN A 528 8.71 14.11 24.08
C ASN A 528 7.54 13.54 23.26
N VAL A 529 7.74 13.36 21.96
CA VAL A 529 6.76 12.83 21.02
C VAL A 529 6.92 11.31 20.94
N ILE A 530 5.93 10.57 21.43
CA ILE A 530 5.93 9.13 21.46
C ILE A 530 5.31 8.56 20.19
N THR A 531 6.08 7.77 19.45
CA THR A 531 5.66 7.15 18.18
C THR A 531 5.95 5.64 18.18
N HIS A 532 5.82 5.01 17.01
CA HIS A 532 6.15 3.60 16.77
C HIS A 532 5.53 2.69 17.86
N ILE A 533 4.20 2.79 17.99
CA ILE A 533 3.44 2.09 19.03
C ILE A 533 2.91 0.77 18.45
N SER A 534 3.08 -0.33 19.19
CA SER A 534 2.57 -1.63 18.76
C SER A 534 1.06 -1.62 18.57
N LYS A 535 0.59 -2.33 17.52
CA LYS A 535 -0.83 -2.56 17.25
C LYS A 535 -1.61 -3.10 18.46
N ARG A 536 -0.94 -3.76 19.40
CA ARG A 536 -1.52 -4.29 20.65
C ARG A 536 -2.09 -3.20 21.57
N PHE A 537 -1.68 -1.95 21.41
CA PHE A 537 -2.12 -0.82 22.25
C PHE A 537 -3.04 0.16 21.52
N GLN A 538 -3.47 -0.13 20.28
CA GLN A 538 -4.24 0.84 19.48
C GLN A 538 -5.59 1.24 20.09
N GLU A 539 -6.21 0.35 20.87
CA GLU A 539 -7.49 0.61 21.56
C GLU A 539 -7.31 0.91 23.06
N LYS A 540 -6.09 0.74 23.59
CA LYS A 540 -5.81 0.94 25.01
C LYS A 540 -5.36 2.37 25.26
N GLU A 541 -5.94 2.95 26.28
CA GLU A 541 -5.50 4.22 26.84
C GLU A 541 -4.15 4.04 27.55
N ILE A 542 -3.10 4.65 27.01
CA ILE A 542 -1.81 4.78 27.70
C ILE A 542 -1.75 6.19 28.28
N THR A 543 -1.54 6.28 29.59
CA THR A 543 -1.42 7.59 30.26
C THR A 543 -0.02 8.13 30.04
N ALA A 544 0.08 9.41 29.67
CA ALA A 544 1.36 10.09 29.60
C ALA A 544 1.97 10.17 31.02
N PRO A 545 3.18 9.64 31.23
CA PRO A 545 3.81 9.62 32.54
C PRO A 545 4.29 11.01 32.98
N SER A 546 4.50 11.93 32.02
CA SER A 546 4.92 13.31 32.26
C SER A 546 4.18 14.34 31.39
N PRO A 547 4.05 15.61 31.86
CA PRO A 547 3.33 16.66 31.14
C PRO A 547 3.95 17.07 29.79
N ASN A 548 5.25 16.88 29.62
CA ASN A 548 5.96 17.17 28.36
C ASN A 548 5.89 16.01 27.35
N MET A 549 5.16 14.93 27.64
CA MET A 549 5.02 13.78 26.75
C MET A 549 3.69 13.81 25.98
N VAL A 550 3.76 13.47 24.69
CA VAL A 550 2.61 13.43 23.79
C VAL A 550 2.64 12.16 22.96
N PHE A 551 1.55 11.40 22.96
CA PHE A 551 1.41 10.26 22.06
C PHE A 551 1.05 10.74 20.65
N ALA A 552 1.87 10.37 19.68
CA ALA A 552 1.63 10.64 18.28
C ALA A 552 0.45 9.81 17.76
N PHE A 553 -0.22 10.37 16.76
CA PHE A 553 -1.22 9.70 15.93
C PHE A 553 -0.91 10.00 14.48
N ASP A 554 -1.29 9.10 13.57
CA ASP A 554 -1.20 9.38 12.14
C ASP A 554 -1.90 10.73 11.87
N PHE A 555 -1.24 11.59 11.09
CA PHE A 555 -1.63 12.95 10.72
C PHE A 555 -1.49 14.05 11.80
N MET A 556 -0.95 13.72 12.97
CA MET A 556 -0.66 14.69 14.02
C MET A 556 0.45 15.65 13.57
N THR A 557 0.23 16.96 13.72
CA THR A 557 1.20 18.00 13.39
C THR A 557 1.47 18.89 14.61
N VAL A 558 2.67 18.80 15.15
CA VAL A 558 3.15 19.71 16.20
C VAL A 558 3.74 20.95 15.53
N ARG A 559 3.20 22.13 15.83
CA ARG A 559 3.68 23.42 15.31
C ARG A 559 4.43 24.17 16.39
N LEU A 560 5.64 24.63 16.09
CA LEU A 560 6.39 25.49 17.00
C LEU A 560 6.26 26.94 16.57
N GLU A 561 5.42 27.68 17.32
CA GLU A 561 5.09 29.09 17.10
C GLU A 561 6.08 30.03 17.80
N ASP A 562 6.59 29.71 19.01
CA ASP A 562 7.73 30.39 19.63
C ASP A 562 8.42 29.54 20.72
N LYS A 563 9.62 29.94 21.19
CA LYS A 563 10.42 29.21 22.22
C LYS A 563 9.67 29.01 23.55
N ASP A 564 8.74 29.90 23.88
CA ASP A 564 8.01 29.91 25.15
C ASP A 564 6.67 29.12 25.11
N GLU A 565 6.23 28.67 23.94
CA GLU A 565 4.95 27.98 23.75
C GLU A 565 5.03 26.44 23.66
N LEU A 566 6.24 25.87 23.76
CA LEU A 566 6.42 24.42 23.94
C LEU A 566 5.68 23.88 25.18
N ARG A 567 5.30 24.74 26.14
CA ARG A 567 4.40 24.40 27.26
C ARG A 567 2.93 24.74 27.01
N ALA A 568 2.64 25.88 26.39
CA ALA A 568 1.26 26.38 26.21
C ALA A 568 0.45 25.54 25.19
N ALA A 569 1.12 24.92 24.22
CA ALA A 569 0.47 23.99 23.29
C ALA A 569 0.02 22.67 23.96
N PHE A 570 0.55 22.32 25.14
CA PHE A 570 0.46 20.96 25.71
C PHE A 570 -0.12 20.85 27.12
N ASP A 571 -0.61 21.94 27.72
CA ASP A 571 -1.50 21.89 28.91
C ASP A 571 -2.84 21.16 28.65
N ARG A 572 -2.94 20.44 27.52
CA ARG A 572 -4.10 19.70 27.01
C ARG A 572 -3.74 18.30 26.48
N THR A 573 -2.65 17.69 26.94
CA THR A 573 -2.40 16.25 26.68
C THR A 573 -3.33 15.38 27.53
N ILE A 574 -4.54 15.23 26.98
CA ILE A 574 -5.57 14.23 27.21
C ILE A 574 -5.18 13.15 28.25
N PRO A 575 -5.67 13.22 29.51
CA PRO A 575 -6.02 12.02 30.22
C PRO A 575 -7.12 11.35 29.41
N PHE A 576 -6.76 10.27 28.75
CA PHE A 576 -7.70 9.27 28.30
C PHE A 576 -8.50 8.82 29.55
N LYS A 577 -9.82 8.96 29.50
CA LYS A 577 -10.75 8.72 30.61
C LYS A 577 -11.95 7.94 30.10
#